data_AF-A6VXV0-F1
#
_entry.id   AF-A6VXV0-F1
#
_cell.length_a   1.000
_cell.length_b   1.000
_cell.length_c   1.000
_cell.angle_alpha   90.00
_cell.angle_beta   90.00
_cell.angle_gamma   90.00
#
_symmetry.space_group_name_H-M   'P 1'
#
loop_
_entity.id
_entity.type
_entity.pdbx_description
1 polymer ?
#
loop_
_entity_poly.entity_id
_entity_poly.type
_entity_poly.pdbx_seq_one_letter_code
_entity_poly.pdbx_strand_id
1 'polypeptide(L)'
;MDSQALTIELDDEQFEAVLGDNLLSSLLSQGADVRYGCRAGACGACLLYDASSCESILSCQTAVASAMSLTRQTPAESSVFSVLRNIPLDEVSIELTLLGPSDESFGDRVFVSFPFEKLSDEQAHFYECMALNPAGAPLKAVLQKKYLSAGDWLRALALSSNDKLDVQLSTGVRKGRLLFEMDIADSPVVVISSPENEIFESYWREALLDYTPMFLGHFALYANNDLTLSLADDALMAFLQEALANSGSTSLQLIYHGQNVSAKDWSLLLRPLRIHPNQLHFVR
;
A
#
# COMPACT_ATOMS: atom_id res chain seq x y z
N MET A 1 -35.20 -10.35 -20.08
CA MET A 1 -35.03 -9.79 -18.73
C MET A 1 -34.47 -8.41 -18.96
N ASP A 2 -35.23 -7.37 -18.63
CA ASP A 2 -34.80 -6.00 -18.85
C ASP A 2 -33.62 -5.72 -17.91
N SER A 3 -32.49 -5.34 -18.49
CA SER A 3 -31.30 -4.91 -17.75
C SER A 3 -31.65 -3.65 -16.98
N GLN A 4 -31.77 -3.77 -15.66
CA GLN A 4 -32.04 -2.61 -14.80
C GLN A 4 -30.79 -1.73 -14.76
N ALA A 5 -30.90 -0.51 -15.27
CA ALA A 5 -29.85 0.50 -15.15
C ALA A 5 -29.95 1.19 -13.78
N LEU A 6 -28.78 1.47 -13.20
CA LEU A 6 -28.58 2.11 -11.92
C LEU A 6 -27.62 3.29 -12.11
N THR A 7 -27.92 4.42 -11.48
CA THR A 7 -27.05 5.58 -11.51
C THR A 7 -25.93 5.43 -10.48
N ILE A 8 -24.70 5.59 -10.94
CA ILE A 8 -23.48 5.64 -10.13
C ILE A 8 -22.96 7.07 -10.21
N GLU A 9 -22.88 7.73 -9.06
CA GLU A 9 -22.25 9.04 -8.93
C GLU A 9 -20.76 8.84 -8.59
N LEU A 10 -19.86 9.55 -9.27
CA LEU A 10 -18.41 9.50 -9.05
C LEU A 10 -17.85 10.92 -9.11
N ASP A 11 -17.42 11.45 -7.96
CA ASP A 11 -16.94 12.85 -7.83
C ASP A 11 -17.92 13.85 -8.48
N ASP A 12 -19.21 13.77 -8.11
CA ASP A 12 -20.33 14.58 -8.61
C ASP A 12 -20.70 14.37 -10.10
N GLU A 13 -20.03 13.45 -10.81
CA GLU A 13 -20.40 13.04 -12.18
C GLU A 13 -21.29 11.79 -12.17
N GLN A 14 -22.30 11.74 -13.02
CA GLN A 14 -23.26 10.61 -13.08
C GLN A 14 -22.96 9.66 -14.25
N PHE A 15 -22.97 8.37 -13.95
CA PHE A 15 -22.75 7.27 -14.88
C PHE A 15 -23.89 6.24 -14.77
N GLU A 16 -24.27 5.62 -15.87
CA GLU A 16 -25.30 4.58 -15.91
C GLU A 16 -24.66 3.19 -15.93
N ALA A 17 -24.91 2.36 -14.92
CA ALA A 17 -24.38 1.00 -14.87
C ALA A 17 -25.50 -0.03 -14.79
N VAL A 18 -25.32 -1.18 -15.43
CA VAL A 18 -26.31 -2.25 -15.40
C VAL A 18 -26.14 -3.05 -14.10
N LEU A 19 -27.26 -3.38 -13.46
CA LEU A 19 -27.28 -4.25 -12.28
C LEU A 19 -26.58 -5.59 -12.59
N GLY A 20 -25.59 -5.93 -11.75
CA GLY A 20 -24.75 -7.13 -11.87
C GLY A 20 -23.46 -6.93 -12.66
N ASP A 21 -23.31 -5.84 -13.42
CA ASP A 21 -22.08 -5.58 -14.18
C ASP A 21 -20.92 -5.22 -13.25
N ASN A 22 -19.70 -5.42 -13.75
CA ASN A 22 -18.49 -4.99 -13.07
C ASN A 22 -18.41 -3.46 -13.04
N LEU A 23 -18.24 -2.89 -11.84
CA LEU A 23 -18.27 -1.44 -11.62
C LEU A 23 -17.16 -0.72 -12.41
N LEU A 24 -15.91 -1.19 -12.35
CA LEU A 24 -14.80 -0.57 -13.10
C LEU A 24 -15.07 -0.58 -14.61
N SER A 25 -15.56 -1.71 -15.14
CA SER A 25 -15.84 -1.83 -16.58
C SER A 25 -16.97 -0.88 -17.01
N SER A 26 -18.01 -0.76 -16.19
CA SER A 26 -19.14 0.15 -16.42
C SER A 26 -18.70 1.61 -16.45
N LEU A 27 -17.89 2.03 -15.48
CA LEU A 27 -17.35 3.39 -15.38
C LEU A 27 -16.43 3.73 -16.57
N LEU A 28 -15.45 2.86 -16.86
CA LEU A 28 -14.51 3.09 -17.96
C LEU A 28 -15.18 3.12 -19.33
N SER A 29 -16.24 2.33 -19.55
CA SER A 29 -16.96 2.29 -20.82
C SER A 29 -17.65 3.61 -21.16
N GLN A 30 -17.94 4.43 -20.15
CA GLN A 30 -18.54 5.76 -20.27
C GLN A 30 -17.52 6.89 -20.15
N GLY A 31 -16.22 6.55 -20.10
CA GLY A 31 -15.15 7.55 -20.05
C GLY A 31 -14.86 8.12 -18.67
N ALA A 32 -15.35 7.50 -17.59
CA ALA A 32 -14.99 7.92 -16.23
C ALA A 32 -13.48 7.80 -16.01
N ASP A 33 -12.86 8.83 -15.42
CA ASP A 33 -11.45 8.77 -15.03
C ASP A 33 -11.30 7.97 -13.73
N VAL A 34 -11.11 6.67 -13.85
CA VAL A 34 -10.82 5.78 -12.71
C VAL A 34 -9.43 5.20 -12.91
N ARG A 35 -8.55 5.36 -11.92
CA ARG A 35 -7.23 4.73 -11.95
C ARG A 35 -7.38 3.21 -11.91
N TYR A 36 -6.59 2.47 -12.68
CA TYR A 36 -6.56 1.01 -12.61
C TYR A 36 -5.21 0.46 -13.06
N GLY A 37 -4.92 -0.79 -12.70
CA GLY A 37 -3.70 -1.49 -13.09
C GLY A 37 -3.99 -2.94 -13.47
N CYS A 38 -4.05 -3.83 -12.48
CA CYS A 38 -4.16 -5.28 -12.71
C CYS A 38 -5.56 -5.78 -13.10
N ARG A 39 -6.63 -5.02 -12.78
CA ARG A 39 -8.04 -5.45 -12.86
C ARG A 39 -8.37 -6.75 -12.11
N ALA A 40 -7.48 -7.22 -11.25
CA ALA A 40 -7.61 -8.45 -10.47
C ALA A 40 -7.63 -8.19 -8.95
N GLY A 41 -7.87 -6.95 -8.53
CA GLY A 41 -7.88 -6.53 -7.12
C GLY A 41 -6.49 -6.34 -6.50
N ALA A 42 -5.48 -7.08 -6.95
CA ALA A 42 -4.17 -7.17 -6.30
C ALA A 42 -3.37 -5.86 -6.19
N CYS A 43 -3.58 -4.88 -7.09
CA CYS A 43 -2.74 -3.67 -7.12
C CYS A 43 -3.35 -2.47 -6.39
N GLY A 44 -4.60 -2.57 -5.92
CA GLY A 44 -5.31 -1.48 -5.21
C GLY A 44 -5.55 -0.19 -6.01
N ALA A 45 -5.13 -0.12 -7.28
CA ALA A 45 -5.11 1.14 -8.04
C ALA A 45 -6.51 1.70 -8.35
N CYS A 46 -7.53 0.84 -8.34
CA CYS A 46 -8.92 1.17 -8.65
C CYS A 46 -9.81 1.29 -7.41
N LEU A 47 -9.20 1.67 -6.29
CA LEU A 47 -9.91 1.95 -5.05
C LEU A 47 -10.79 3.19 -5.23
N LEU A 48 -12.06 3.08 -4.84
CA LEU A 48 -13.02 4.17 -4.74
C LEU A 48 -13.64 4.11 -3.35
N TYR A 49 -14.05 5.26 -2.81
CA TYR A 49 -14.77 5.33 -1.55
C TYR A 49 -16.26 5.52 -1.81
N ASP A 50 -17.10 4.66 -1.26
CA ASP A 50 -18.56 4.80 -1.30
C ASP A 50 -19.05 5.57 -0.08
N ALA A 51 -19.48 6.82 -0.32
CA ALA A 51 -19.98 7.72 0.71
C ALA A 51 -21.28 7.22 1.37
N SER A 52 -22.03 6.34 0.70
CA SER A 52 -23.32 5.84 1.21
C SER A 52 -23.13 4.74 2.25
N SER A 53 -22.18 3.84 1.98
CA SER A 53 -21.82 2.73 2.88
C SER A 53 -20.67 3.09 3.85
N CYS A 54 -19.99 4.21 3.59
CA CYS A 54 -18.76 4.60 4.27
C CYS A 54 -17.63 3.58 4.14
N GLU A 55 -17.55 2.88 3.00
CA GLU A 55 -16.56 1.83 2.75
C GLU A 55 -15.72 2.11 1.51
N SER A 56 -14.47 1.63 1.53
CA SER A 56 -13.63 1.61 0.33
C SER A 56 -13.81 0.32 -0.45
N ILE A 57 -14.02 0.45 -1.75
CA ILE A 57 -14.27 -0.66 -2.67
C ILE A 57 -13.22 -0.70 -3.78
N LEU A 58 -12.82 -1.91 -4.19
CA LEU A 58 -12.05 -2.09 -5.40
C LEU A 58 -13.04 -2.19 -6.56
N SER A 59 -13.15 -1.14 -7.37
CA SER A 59 -14.11 -1.10 -8.49
C SER A 59 -13.95 -2.29 -9.46
N CYS A 60 -12.75 -2.84 -9.63
CA CYS A 60 -12.52 -4.02 -10.46
C CYS A 60 -13.05 -5.34 -9.87
N GLN A 61 -13.30 -5.40 -8.56
CA GLN A 61 -13.83 -6.58 -7.86
C GLN A 61 -15.27 -6.37 -7.38
N THR A 62 -15.88 -5.23 -7.70
CA THR A 62 -17.23 -4.88 -7.23
C THR A 62 -18.23 -5.05 -8.36
N ALA A 63 -19.30 -5.81 -8.11
CA ALA A 63 -20.46 -5.88 -8.98
C ALA A 63 -21.49 -4.81 -8.58
N VAL A 64 -22.15 -4.19 -9.55
CA VAL A 64 -23.15 -3.15 -9.30
C VAL A 64 -24.41 -3.77 -8.74
N ALA A 65 -24.66 -3.57 -7.45
CA ALA A 65 -25.84 -4.11 -6.76
C ALA A 65 -26.92 -3.07 -6.48
N SER A 66 -26.54 -1.79 -6.41
CA SER A 66 -27.40 -0.65 -6.12
C SER A 66 -26.83 0.62 -6.75
N ALA A 67 -27.59 1.72 -6.70
CA ALA A 67 -27.01 3.05 -6.88
C ALA A 67 -25.90 3.27 -5.83
N MET A 68 -24.86 4.00 -6.20
CA MET A 68 -23.69 4.27 -5.35
C MET A 68 -23.28 5.73 -5.50
N SER A 69 -22.75 6.31 -4.42
CA SER A 69 -22.16 7.64 -4.41
C SER A 69 -20.67 7.50 -4.10
N LEU A 70 -19.88 7.43 -5.16
CA LEU A 70 -18.46 7.12 -5.10
C LEU A 70 -17.63 8.40 -5.17
N THR A 71 -16.46 8.35 -4.56
CA THR A 71 -15.43 9.37 -4.76
C THR A 71 -14.07 8.71 -4.94
N ARG A 72 -13.22 9.36 -5.75
CA ARG A 72 -11.82 8.99 -5.92
C ARG A 72 -10.98 9.45 -4.71
N GLN A 73 -11.51 10.38 -3.91
CA GLN A 73 -10.85 10.91 -2.72
C GLN A 73 -11.30 10.12 -1.49
N THR A 74 -10.43 9.27 -0.95
CA THR A 74 -10.66 8.67 0.36
C THR A 74 -10.78 9.81 1.39
N PRO A 75 -11.90 9.92 2.13
CA PRO A 75 -12.02 10.94 3.16
C PRO A 75 -10.89 10.80 4.16
N ALA A 76 -10.26 11.90 4.53
CA ALA A 76 -9.12 11.88 5.42
C ALA A 76 -9.18 13.02 6.42
N GLU A 77 -8.84 12.72 7.67
CA GLU A 77 -8.85 13.68 8.77
C GLU A 77 -7.42 14.05 9.14
N SER A 78 -7.16 15.35 9.27
CA SER A 78 -5.89 15.86 9.75
C SER A 78 -5.94 16.06 11.26
N SER A 79 -4.93 15.54 11.95
CA SER A 79 -4.77 15.67 13.40
C SER A 79 -3.31 15.99 13.73
N VAL A 80 -3.10 16.69 14.85
CA VAL A 80 -1.76 17.03 15.33
C VAL A 80 -1.20 15.88 16.15
N PHE A 81 -0.02 15.39 15.76
CA PHE A 81 0.73 14.37 16.47
C PHE A 81 1.96 14.98 17.15
N SER A 82 2.42 14.33 18.23
CA SER A 82 3.65 14.68 18.93
C SER A 82 4.74 13.68 18.57
N VAL A 83 5.93 14.15 18.23
CA VAL A 83 7.09 13.27 18.00
C VAL A 83 7.51 12.65 19.32
N LEU A 84 7.44 11.32 19.42
CA LEU A 84 8.04 10.57 20.53
C LEU A 84 9.51 10.29 20.26
N ARG A 85 9.81 9.84 19.03
CA ARG A 85 11.16 9.48 18.60
C ARG A 85 11.38 9.82 17.13
N ASN A 86 12.61 10.18 16.81
CA ASN A 86 13.14 10.39 15.48
C ASN A 86 14.49 9.67 15.42
N ILE A 87 14.57 8.58 14.66
CA ILE A 87 15.73 7.70 14.63
C ILE A 87 16.27 7.65 13.20
N PRO A 88 17.49 8.16 12.94
CA PRO A 88 18.16 7.93 11.68
C PRO A 88 18.38 6.44 11.47
N LEU A 89 17.87 5.91 10.37
CA LEU A 89 18.09 4.52 9.98
C LEU A 89 19.34 4.39 9.10
N ASP A 90 19.52 5.34 8.19
CA ASP A 90 20.67 5.48 7.30
C ASP A 90 20.85 6.97 6.90
N GLU A 91 21.65 7.28 5.86
CA GLU A 91 21.89 8.65 5.40
C GLU A 91 20.69 9.31 4.68
N VAL A 92 19.69 8.51 4.28
CA VAL A 92 18.56 8.91 3.44
C VAL A 92 17.19 8.51 4.01
N SER A 93 17.14 7.89 5.19
CA SER A 93 15.92 7.37 5.80
C SER A 93 15.89 7.64 7.31
N ILE A 94 14.73 8.05 7.82
CA ILE A 94 14.47 8.20 9.26
C ILE A 94 13.19 7.48 9.67
N GLU A 95 13.19 6.86 10.85
CA GLU A 95 12.00 6.33 11.52
C GLU A 95 11.42 7.41 12.45
N LEU A 96 10.14 7.71 12.28
CA LEU A 96 9.37 8.52 13.20
C LEU A 96 8.44 7.63 14.03
N THR A 97 8.42 7.87 15.34
CA THR A 97 7.37 7.37 16.23
C THR A 97 6.56 8.56 16.74
N LEU A 98 5.25 8.54 16.50
CA LEU A 98 4.34 9.66 16.71
C LEU A 98 3.21 9.28 17.68
N LEU A 99 2.89 10.19 18.60
CA LEU A 99 1.77 10.07 19.53
C LEU A 99 0.63 10.99 19.14
N GLY A 100 -0.54 10.43 18.87
CA GLY A 100 -1.75 11.15 18.51
C GLY A 100 -2.95 10.20 18.40
N PRO A 101 -4.12 10.70 18.01
CA PRO A 101 -5.31 9.88 17.80
C PRO A 101 -5.12 9.05 16.53
N SER A 102 -4.69 7.80 16.66
CA SER A 102 -4.45 6.87 15.56
C SER A 102 -4.96 5.49 15.92
N ASP A 103 -5.74 4.89 15.02
CA ASP A 103 -6.08 3.47 15.00
C ASP A 103 -5.40 2.73 13.83
N GLU A 104 -4.53 3.43 13.08
CA GLU A 104 -3.74 2.85 11.99
C GLU A 104 -2.87 1.69 12.48
N SER A 105 -2.66 0.75 11.58
CA SER A 105 -1.86 -0.46 11.81
C SER A 105 -1.02 -0.78 10.58
N PHE A 106 -0.17 -1.79 10.71
CA PHE A 106 0.78 -2.16 9.67
C PHE A 106 0.14 -2.24 8.28
N GLY A 107 0.70 -1.49 7.34
CA GLY A 107 0.25 -1.46 5.95
C GLY A 107 -0.78 -0.39 5.61
N ASP A 108 -1.33 0.30 6.60
CA ASP A 108 -2.25 1.41 6.35
C ASP A 108 -1.51 2.64 5.81
N ARG A 109 -2.19 3.44 4.97
CA ARG A 109 -1.62 4.66 4.39
C ARG A 109 -1.79 5.83 5.33
N VAL A 110 -0.68 6.50 5.63
CA VAL A 110 -0.63 7.67 6.49
C VAL A 110 0.10 8.79 5.78
N PHE A 111 -0.32 10.03 5.99
CA PHE A 111 0.30 11.18 5.36
C PHE A 111 0.86 12.11 6.43
N VAL A 112 2.14 12.46 6.32
CA VAL A 112 2.82 13.31 7.30
C VAL A 112 3.18 14.65 6.65
N SER A 113 2.88 15.75 7.34
CA SER A 113 3.25 17.10 6.95
C SER A 113 4.06 17.76 8.06
N PHE A 114 5.07 18.54 7.64
CA PHE A 114 5.87 19.35 8.54
C PHE A 114 5.27 20.75 8.60
N PRO A 115 5.04 21.31 9.80
CA PRO A 115 4.46 22.64 9.92
C PRO A 115 5.35 23.67 9.22
N PHE A 116 4.73 24.51 8.38
CA PHE A 116 5.39 25.68 7.83
C PHE A 116 5.44 26.78 8.89
N GLU A 117 6.61 27.40 9.09
CA GLU A 117 6.62 28.75 9.63
C GLU A 117 5.88 29.64 8.61
N LYS A 118 4.83 30.32 9.06
CA LYS A 118 3.83 31.10 8.31
C LYS A 118 4.41 32.18 7.37
N LEU A 119 5.17 31.82 6.36
CA LEU A 119 5.84 32.77 5.46
C LEU A 119 5.34 32.71 4.01
N SER A 120 4.49 31.76 3.65
CA SER A 120 3.82 31.73 2.34
C SER A 120 2.49 30.97 2.41
N ASP A 121 1.53 31.35 1.58
CA ASP A 121 0.24 30.68 1.34
C ASP A 121 0.39 29.28 0.70
N GLU A 122 1.49 28.57 0.98
CA GLU A 122 1.71 27.22 0.48
C GLU A 122 0.85 26.23 1.30
N GLN A 123 -0.02 25.51 0.60
CA GLN A 123 -0.78 24.40 1.17
C GLN A 123 0.16 23.40 1.84
N ALA A 124 -0.21 22.92 3.02
CA ALA A 124 0.55 21.91 3.75
C ALA A 124 0.86 20.73 2.82
N HIS A 125 2.14 20.45 2.62
CA HIS A 125 2.58 19.39 1.73
C HIS A 125 2.67 18.08 2.51
N PHE A 126 1.78 17.15 2.17
CA PHE A 126 1.64 15.87 2.82
C PHE A 126 2.44 14.79 2.07
N TYR A 127 3.28 14.07 2.82
CA TYR A 127 4.09 12.96 2.31
C TYR A 127 3.43 11.63 2.67
N GLU A 128 3.13 10.81 1.66
CA GLU A 128 2.57 9.46 1.85
C GLU A 128 3.62 8.54 2.49
N CYS A 129 3.19 7.79 3.49
CA CYS A 129 3.96 6.77 4.21
C CYS A 129 3.08 5.56 4.47
N MET A 130 3.73 4.43 4.80
CA MET A 130 3.06 3.25 5.33
C MET A 130 3.17 3.25 6.87
N ALA A 131 2.08 2.98 7.57
CA ALA A 131 2.09 2.70 8.99
C ALA A 131 2.84 1.38 9.26
N LEU A 132 3.72 1.37 10.25
CA LEU A 132 4.61 0.26 10.60
C LEU A 132 4.37 -0.28 12.01
N ASN A 133 3.40 0.30 12.73
CA ASN A 133 3.07 -0.08 14.10
C ASN A 133 2.01 -1.18 14.13
N PRO A 134 1.98 -2.02 15.19
CA PRO A 134 0.83 -2.85 15.47
C PRO A 134 -0.38 -1.99 15.88
N ALA A 135 -1.58 -2.55 15.75
CA ALA A 135 -2.81 -1.86 16.13
C ALA A 135 -2.78 -1.44 17.61
N GLY A 136 -3.12 -0.18 17.88
CA GLY A 136 -3.15 0.40 19.23
C GLY A 136 -1.79 0.86 19.78
N ALA A 137 -0.69 0.68 19.05
CA ALA A 137 0.61 1.27 19.39
C ALA A 137 0.76 2.69 18.80
N PRO A 138 1.72 3.50 19.29
CA PRO A 138 2.04 4.78 18.66
C PRO A 138 2.35 4.62 17.17
N LEU A 139 1.89 5.59 16.37
CA LEU A 139 2.05 5.56 14.92
C LEU A 139 3.55 5.54 14.57
N LYS A 140 3.94 4.58 13.75
CA LYS A 140 5.32 4.48 13.25
C LYS A 140 5.33 4.62 11.74
N ALA A 141 6.21 5.46 11.21
CA ALA A 141 6.40 5.66 9.78
C ALA A 141 7.88 5.87 9.46
N VAL A 142 8.28 5.51 8.24
CA VAL A 142 9.62 5.81 7.71
C VAL A 142 9.52 6.87 6.62
N LEU A 143 10.35 7.89 6.73
CA LEU A 143 10.49 8.95 5.73
C LEU A 143 11.78 8.72 4.95
N GLN A 144 11.70 8.85 3.63
CA GLN A 144 12.85 8.73 2.74
C GLN A 144 13.14 10.04 2.03
N LYS A 145 14.39 10.51 2.11
CA LYS A 145 14.88 11.78 1.56
C LYS A 145 14.47 12.02 0.11
N LYS A 146 14.41 10.98 -0.72
CA LYS A 146 14.04 11.07 -2.15
C LYS A 146 12.62 11.59 -2.39
N TYR A 147 11.72 11.42 -1.42
CA TYR A 147 10.33 11.85 -1.52
C TYR A 147 10.06 13.18 -0.84
N LEU A 148 11.02 13.70 -0.08
CA LEU A 148 10.89 14.96 0.65
C LEU A 148 11.56 16.10 -0.12
N SER A 149 11.00 17.30 0.02
CA SER A 149 11.70 18.52 -0.37
C SER A 149 13.00 18.66 0.44
N ALA A 150 14.00 19.36 -0.09
CA ALA A 150 15.26 19.58 0.62
C ALA A 150 15.06 20.31 1.96
N GLY A 151 14.08 21.24 2.01
CA GLY A 151 13.69 21.94 3.24
C GLY A 151 13.04 21.00 4.25
N ASP A 152 12.11 20.16 3.81
CA ASP A 152 11.43 19.19 4.68
C ASP A 152 12.37 18.11 5.21
N TRP A 153 13.34 17.67 4.40
CA TRP A 153 14.35 16.75 4.88
C TRP A 153 15.17 17.33 6.04
N LEU A 154 15.60 18.59 5.93
CA LEU A 154 16.31 19.26 7.02
C LEU A 154 15.43 19.45 8.26
N ARG A 155 14.14 19.78 8.07
CA ARG A 155 13.17 19.86 9.17
C ARG A 155 13.00 18.51 9.86
N ALA A 156 12.84 17.45 9.07
CA ALA A 156 12.66 16.09 9.56
C ALA A 156 13.87 15.62 10.39
N LEU A 157 15.09 15.94 9.95
CA LEU A 157 16.31 15.66 10.72
C LEU A 157 16.43 16.47 12.02
N ALA A 158 15.84 17.68 12.06
CA ALA A 158 15.86 18.55 13.23
C ALA A 158 14.77 18.23 14.27
N LEU A 159 13.84 17.31 13.96
CA LEU A 159 12.75 16.96 14.87
C LEU A 159 13.26 16.37 16.19
N SER A 160 12.72 16.90 17.27
CA SER A 160 12.98 16.55 18.65
C SER A 160 11.71 16.02 19.34
N SER A 161 11.86 15.46 20.54
CA SER A 161 10.71 14.94 21.28
C SER A 161 9.74 16.06 21.66
N ASN A 162 8.44 15.82 21.47
CA ASN A 162 7.31 16.73 21.64
C ASN A 162 7.08 17.76 20.54
N ASP A 163 7.95 17.81 19.52
CA ASP A 163 7.65 18.59 18.31
C ASP A 163 6.36 18.08 17.66
N LYS A 164 5.67 18.98 16.95
CA LYS A 164 4.35 18.72 16.41
C LYS A 164 4.41 18.53 14.90
N LEU A 165 3.68 17.54 14.43
CA LEU A 165 3.47 17.29 13.00
C LEU A 165 1.98 17.19 12.73
N ASP A 166 1.58 17.63 11.55
CA ASP A 166 0.23 17.37 11.06
C ASP A 166 0.24 16.01 10.36
N VAL A 167 -0.64 15.12 10.82
CA VAL A 167 -0.79 13.79 10.23
C VAL A 167 -2.20 13.68 9.70
N GLN A 168 -2.32 13.31 8.43
CA GLN A 168 -3.59 13.03 7.79
C GLN A 168 -3.77 11.52 7.69
N LEU A 169 -4.88 11.05 8.28
CA LEU A 169 -5.25 9.65 8.38
C LEU A 169 -6.48 9.37 7.52
N SER A 170 -6.49 8.23 6.85
CA SER A 170 -7.63 7.83 6.03
C SER A 170 -8.81 7.46 6.93
N THR A 171 -10.02 7.91 6.61
CA THR A 171 -11.25 7.59 7.36
C THR A 171 -12.19 6.76 6.47
N GLY A 172 -13.02 5.92 7.10
CA GLY A 172 -13.92 5.01 6.38
C GLY A 172 -13.20 3.92 5.56
N VAL A 173 -11.92 3.67 5.87
CA VAL A 173 -11.17 2.52 5.36
C VAL A 173 -11.01 1.52 6.49
N ARG A 174 -11.24 0.24 6.22
CA ARG A 174 -10.94 -0.82 7.17
C ARG A 174 -9.43 -0.85 7.42
N LYS A 175 -9.00 -0.62 8.66
CA LYS A 175 -7.58 -0.63 9.10
C LYS A 175 -6.98 -2.02 9.10
N GLY A 176 -5.66 -2.10 8.93
CA GLY A 176 -4.91 -3.36 8.86
C GLY A 176 -5.29 -4.19 7.63
N ARG A 177 -5.87 -3.52 6.62
CA ARG A 177 -6.43 -4.16 5.43
C ARG A 177 -5.36 -4.88 4.64
N LEU A 178 -4.13 -4.37 4.62
CA LEU A 178 -3.07 -4.86 3.74
C LEU A 178 -2.87 -6.38 3.89
N LEU A 179 -2.62 -6.87 5.11
CA LEU A 179 -2.38 -8.29 5.35
C LEU A 179 -3.67 -9.12 5.24
N PHE A 180 -4.80 -8.56 5.65
CA PHE A 180 -6.10 -9.22 5.58
C PHE A 180 -6.55 -9.45 4.13
N GLU A 181 -6.40 -8.45 3.25
CA GLU A 181 -6.77 -8.54 1.83
C GLU A 181 -5.89 -9.48 1.03
N MET A 182 -4.64 -9.68 1.45
CA MET A 182 -3.75 -10.63 0.81
C MET A 182 -4.17 -12.09 1.08
N ASP A 183 -5.00 -12.33 2.10
CA ASP A 183 -5.51 -13.67 2.49
C ASP A 183 -4.38 -14.70 2.72
N ILE A 184 -3.31 -14.26 3.40
CA ILE A 184 -2.07 -15.05 3.59
C ILE A 184 -1.93 -15.71 4.97
N ALA A 185 -2.94 -15.63 5.84
CA ALA A 185 -2.83 -16.04 7.26
C ALA A 185 -2.33 -17.49 7.42
N ASP A 186 -2.81 -18.39 6.56
CA ASP A 186 -2.47 -19.83 6.58
C ASP A 186 -1.59 -20.25 5.39
N SER A 187 -0.99 -19.29 4.67
CA SER A 187 -0.17 -19.57 3.49
C SER A 187 1.31 -19.29 3.75
N PRO A 188 2.23 -20.13 3.24
CA PRO A 188 3.63 -19.78 3.24
C PRO A 188 3.84 -18.50 2.44
N VAL A 189 4.55 -17.55 3.03
CA VAL A 189 4.75 -16.23 2.45
C VAL A 189 6.21 -15.82 2.48
N VAL A 190 6.65 -15.21 1.39
CA VAL A 190 7.93 -14.50 1.31
C VAL A 190 7.69 -13.05 0.93
N VAL A 191 8.58 -12.17 1.39
CA VAL A 191 8.61 -10.77 1.00
C VAL A 191 9.81 -10.54 0.12
N ILE A 192 9.62 -9.87 -1.01
CA ILE A 192 10.67 -9.43 -1.91
C ILE A 192 10.60 -7.91 -1.99
N SER A 193 11.65 -7.20 -1.61
CA SER A 193 11.70 -5.75 -1.66
C SER A 193 12.53 -5.26 -2.84
N SER A 194 12.15 -4.12 -3.41
CA SER A 194 13.09 -3.33 -4.21
C SER A 194 14.22 -2.81 -3.30
N PRO A 195 15.41 -2.49 -3.85
CA PRO A 195 16.57 -2.09 -3.04
C PRO A 195 16.26 -0.92 -2.09
N GLU A 196 15.51 0.07 -2.56
CA GLU A 196 15.07 1.23 -1.77
C GLU A 196 14.15 0.89 -0.60
N ASN A 197 13.59 -0.31 -0.58
CA ASN A 197 12.62 -0.79 0.39
C ASN A 197 13.21 -1.88 1.30
N GLU A 198 14.50 -2.20 1.17
CA GLU A 198 15.21 -3.15 2.05
C GLU A 198 15.11 -2.73 3.52
N ILE A 199 15.09 -1.42 3.80
CA ILE A 199 14.96 -0.87 5.15
C ILE A 199 13.69 -1.33 5.87
N PHE A 200 12.69 -1.83 5.12
CA PHE A 200 11.45 -2.32 5.70
C PHE A 200 11.49 -3.78 6.17
N GLU A 201 12.60 -4.50 5.99
CA GLU A 201 12.70 -5.93 6.32
C GLU A 201 12.22 -6.24 7.74
N SER A 202 12.72 -5.50 8.73
CA SER A 202 12.41 -5.78 10.14
C SER A 202 10.94 -5.61 10.44
N TYR A 203 10.29 -4.57 9.90
CA TYR A 203 8.86 -4.35 10.10
C TYR A 203 8.02 -5.42 9.41
N TRP A 204 8.39 -5.85 8.20
CA TRP A 204 7.74 -6.97 7.53
C TRP A 204 7.86 -8.27 8.34
N ARG A 205 9.05 -8.55 8.86
CA ARG A 205 9.31 -9.72 9.70
C ARG A 205 8.46 -9.69 10.96
N GLU A 206 8.44 -8.57 11.68
CA GLU A 206 7.62 -8.41 12.88
C GLU A 206 6.13 -8.59 12.57
N ALA A 207 5.62 -7.86 11.57
CA ALA A 207 4.20 -7.91 11.21
C ALA A 207 3.74 -9.29 10.71
N LEU A 208 4.55 -9.97 9.89
CA LEU A 208 4.20 -11.28 9.36
C LEU A 208 4.33 -12.41 10.38
N LEU A 209 5.29 -12.34 11.30
CA LEU A 209 5.41 -13.35 12.37
C LEU A 209 4.20 -13.32 13.31
N ASP A 210 3.62 -12.15 13.55
CA ASP A 210 2.38 -12.00 14.32
C ASP A 210 1.14 -12.46 13.52
N TYR A 211 1.19 -12.38 12.18
CA TYR A 211 0.05 -12.67 11.30
C TYR A 211 -0.01 -14.13 10.82
N THR A 212 1.13 -14.73 10.49
CA THR A 212 1.23 -16.10 9.96
C THR A 212 2.45 -16.83 10.50
N PRO A 213 2.30 -18.09 10.96
CA PRO A 213 3.44 -18.89 11.40
C PRO A 213 4.31 -19.39 10.22
N MET A 214 3.88 -19.16 8.97
CA MET A 214 4.53 -19.67 7.76
C MET A 214 5.31 -18.59 6.98
N PHE A 215 5.83 -17.57 7.66
CA PHE A 215 6.76 -16.63 7.04
C PHE A 215 8.09 -17.33 6.72
N LEU A 216 8.44 -17.42 5.44
CA LEU A 216 9.59 -18.16 4.95
C LEU A 216 10.83 -17.29 4.66
N GLY A 217 10.69 -15.96 4.67
CA GLY A 217 11.83 -15.05 4.59
C GLY A 217 11.59 -13.77 3.80
N HIS A 218 12.61 -12.92 3.84
CA HIS A 218 12.68 -11.66 3.11
C HIS A 218 13.88 -11.69 2.16
N PHE A 219 13.74 -11.15 0.95
CA PHE A 219 14.81 -10.99 -0.02
C PHE A 219 14.80 -9.57 -0.58
N ALA A 220 15.93 -8.87 -0.55
CA ALA A 220 16.09 -7.57 -1.20
C ALA A 220 16.68 -7.77 -2.60
N LEU A 221 16.00 -7.25 -3.63
CA LEU A 221 16.56 -7.21 -4.97
C LEU A 221 17.82 -6.33 -4.98
N TYR A 222 18.84 -6.75 -5.72
CA TYR A 222 20.04 -5.94 -5.83
C TYR A 222 19.79 -4.68 -6.67
N ALA A 223 20.50 -3.60 -6.35
CA ALA A 223 20.36 -2.33 -7.04
C ALA A 223 20.89 -2.39 -8.48
N ASN A 224 20.04 -2.06 -9.45
CA ASN A 224 20.39 -1.98 -10.86
C ASN A 224 19.63 -0.82 -11.53
N ASN A 225 20.19 -0.27 -12.60
CA ASN A 225 19.53 0.76 -13.41
C ASN A 225 18.25 0.23 -14.08
N ASP A 226 18.24 -1.06 -14.41
CA ASP A 226 17.05 -1.79 -14.85
C ASP A 226 16.77 -2.91 -13.84
N LEU A 227 15.76 -2.71 -13.00
CA LEU A 227 15.37 -3.65 -11.95
C LEU A 227 14.84 -4.98 -12.51
N THR A 228 14.48 -5.06 -13.80
CA THR A 228 14.14 -6.35 -14.41
C THR A 228 15.34 -7.28 -14.51
N LEU A 229 16.57 -6.73 -14.56
CA LEU A 229 17.80 -7.52 -14.46
C LEU A 229 17.95 -8.15 -13.08
N SER A 230 17.42 -7.51 -12.04
CA SER A 230 17.42 -8.06 -10.68
C SER A 230 16.53 -9.29 -10.54
N LEU A 231 15.57 -9.49 -11.44
CA LEU A 231 14.80 -10.73 -11.51
C LEU A 231 15.59 -11.91 -12.09
N ALA A 232 16.65 -11.65 -12.85
CA ALA A 232 17.49 -12.70 -13.43
C ALA A 232 18.61 -13.17 -12.47
N ASP A 233 18.57 -12.75 -11.19
CA ASP A 233 19.56 -13.14 -10.19
C ASP A 233 19.46 -14.63 -9.82
N ASP A 234 20.59 -15.32 -9.85
CA ASP A 234 20.68 -16.69 -9.37
C ASP A 234 20.36 -16.78 -7.87
N ALA A 235 20.69 -15.75 -7.09
CA ALA A 235 20.38 -15.72 -5.65
C ALA A 235 18.88 -15.62 -5.38
N LEU A 236 18.14 -14.82 -6.16
CA LEU A 236 16.68 -14.74 -6.08
C LEU A 236 16.04 -16.09 -6.45
N MET A 237 16.53 -16.72 -7.51
CA MET A 237 16.04 -18.04 -7.93
C MET A 237 16.29 -19.11 -6.87
N ALA A 238 17.48 -19.12 -6.25
CA ALA A 238 17.80 -20.03 -5.16
C ALA A 238 16.89 -19.80 -3.94
N PHE A 239 16.69 -18.54 -3.54
CA PHE A 239 15.79 -18.17 -2.45
C PHE A 239 14.35 -18.66 -2.69
N LEU A 240 13.81 -18.44 -3.89
CA LEU A 240 12.44 -18.89 -4.23
C LEU A 240 12.33 -20.42 -4.28
N GLN A 241 13.35 -21.12 -4.76
CA GLN A 241 13.38 -22.59 -4.77
C GLN A 241 13.41 -23.16 -3.35
N GLU A 242 14.20 -22.56 -2.46
CA GLU A 242 14.23 -22.93 -1.04
C GLU A 242 12.88 -22.68 -0.36
N ALA A 243 12.29 -21.50 -0.57
CA ALA A 243 10.97 -21.17 -0.06
C ALA A 243 9.89 -22.15 -0.56
N LEU A 244 9.94 -22.53 -1.84
CA LEU A 244 9.02 -23.53 -2.40
C LEU A 244 9.23 -24.92 -1.78
N ALA A 245 10.47 -25.34 -1.54
CA ALA A 245 10.74 -26.60 -0.85
C ALA A 245 10.16 -26.60 0.58
N ASN A 246 10.25 -25.45 1.26
CA ASN A 246 9.76 -25.26 2.62
C ASN A 246 8.24 -24.95 2.69
N SER A 247 7.58 -24.69 1.56
CA SER A 247 6.12 -24.46 1.49
C SER A 247 5.27 -25.70 1.75
N GLY A 248 5.87 -26.89 1.84
CA GLY A 248 5.13 -28.13 2.16
C GLY A 248 4.09 -28.52 1.11
N SER A 249 4.31 -28.19 -0.17
CA SER A 249 3.38 -28.41 -1.30
C SER A 249 2.14 -27.49 -1.32
N THR A 250 2.10 -26.45 -0.49
CA THR A 250 1.07 -25.41 -0.57
C THR A 250 1.49 -24.28 -1.50
N SER A 251 0.53 -23.45 -1.91
CA SER A 251 0.79 -22.30 -2.78
C SER A 251 1.60 -21.22 -2.05
N LEU A 252 2.86 -21.02 -2.46
CA LEU A 252 3.73 -19.95 -1.95
C LEU A 252 3.19 -18.56 -2.35
N GLN A 253 2.94 -17.71 -1.37
CA GLN A 253 2.50 -16.32 -1.55
C GLN A 253 3.73 -15.40 -1.56
N LEU A 254 3.73 -14.43 -2.49
CA LEU A 254 4.82 -13.49 -2.67
C LEU A 254 4.28 -12.09 -2.46
N ILE A 255 4.92 -11.34 -1.58
CA ILE A 255 4.68 -9.90 -1.42
C ILE A 255 5.84 -9.17 -2.07
N TYR A 256 5.60 -8.44 -3.14
CA TYR A 256 6.59 -7.55 -3.73
C TYR A 256 6.39 -6.12 -3.22
N HIS A 257 7.34 -5.61 -2.43
CA HIS A 257 7.36 -4.24 -1.93
C HIS A 257 8.23 -3.36 -2.84
N GLY A 258 7.62 -2.75 -3.86
CA GLY A 258 8.31 -1.90 -4.85
C GLY A 258 7.42 -1.48 -6.03
N GLN A 259 7.91 -0.56 -6.87
CA GLN A 259 7.08 0.09 -7.92
C GLN A 259 7.63 0.01 -9.36
N ASN A 260 8.78 -0.66 -9.57
CA ASN A 260 9.53 -0.57 -10.83
C ASN A 260 9.68 -1.90 -11.59
N VAL A 261 8.96 -2.92 -11.18
CA VAL A 261 8.92 -4.23 -11.87
C VAL A 261 7.48 -4.57 -12.17
N SER A 262 7.17 -4.82 -13.44
CA SER A 262 5.80 -5.07 -13.85
C SER A 262 5.34 -6.49 -13.50
N ALA A 263 4.03 -6.68 -13.36
CA ALA A 263 3.45 -8.02 -13.19
C ALA A 263 3.79 -8.98 -14.33
N LYS A 264 4.04 -8.45 -15.53
CA LYS A 264 4.47 -9.25 -16.69
C LYS A 264 5.89 -9.78 -16.50
N ASP A 265 6.80 -8.94 -16.01
CA ASP A 265 8.20 -9.34 -15.77
C ASP A 265 8.29 -10.37 -14.65
N TRP A 266 7.54 -10.13 -13.56
CA TRP A 266 7.34 -11.12 -12.51
C TRP A 266 6.77 -12.44 -13.04
N SER A 267 5.75 -12.39 -13.91
CA SER A 267 5.16 -13.61 -14.48
C SER A 267 6.16 -14.43 -15.30
N LEU A 268 7.13 -13.78 -15.97
CA LEU A 268 8.19 -14.48 -16.70
C LEU A 268 9.14 -15.21 -15.74
N LEU A 269 9.52 -14.57 -14.64
CA LEU A 269 10.36 -15.16 -13.59
C LEU A 269 9.67 -16.32 -12.86
N LEU A 270 8.39 -16.16 -12.52
CA LEU A 270 7.63 -17.09 -11.68
C LEU A 270 7.16 -18.35 -12.43
N ARG A 271 7.05 -18.28 -13.75
CA ARG A 271 6.54 -19.37 -14.59
C ARG A 271 7.34 -20.69 -14.49
N PRO A 272 8.69 -20.70 -14.55
CA PRO A 272 9.47 -21.93 -14.37
C PRO A 272 9.27 -22.57 -12.98
N LEU A 273 8.97 -21.75 -11.97
CA LEU A 273 8.71 -22.16 -10.60
C LEU A 273 7.26 -22.62 -10.37
N ARG A 274 6.39 -22.51 -11.39
CA ARG A 274 4.95 -22.79 -11.33
C ARG A 274 4.21 -21.97 -10.26
N ILE A 275 4.72 -20.79 -9.93
CA ILE A 275 4.02 -19.83 -9.09
C ILE A 275 3.08 -19.02 -9.99
N HIS A 276 1.81 -18.97 -9.64
CA HIS A 276 0.78 -18.29 -10.41
C HIS A 276 0.75 -16.78 -10.09
N PRO A 277 0.37 -15.92 -11.06
CA PRO A 277 0.33 -14.46 -10.85
C PRO A 277 -0.64 -14.01 -9.75
N ASN A 278 -1.67 -14.78 -9.42
CA ASN A 278 -2.58 -14.48 -8.31
C ASN A 278 -1.97 -14.74 -6.92
N GLN A 279 -0.79 -15.34 -6.86
CA GLN A 279 -0.01 -15.52 -5.64
C GLN A 279 0.94 -14.34 -5.37
N LEU A 280 0.96 -13.33 -6.26
CA LEU A 280 1.82 -12.16 -6.17
C LEU A 280 1.01 -10.92 -5.76
N HIS A 281 1.39 -10.34 -4.63
CA HIS A 281 0.79 -9.14 -4.06
C HIS A 281 1.75 -7.95 -4.22
N PHE A 282 1.25 -6.82 -4.72
CA PHE A 282 2.07 -5.62 -4.92
C PHE A 282 1.83 -4.62 -3.79
N VAL A 283 2.90 -4.25 -3.10
CA VAL A 283 2.91 -3.20 -2.06
C VAL A 283 3.80 -2.06 -2.52
N ARG A 284 3.32 -0.84 -2.31
CA ARG A 284 3.90 0.39 -2.84
C ARG A 284 4.75 1.11 -1.83
#